data_AF-A0A5C7GEP1-F1
#
_entry.id   AF-A0A5C7GEP1-F1
#
_cell.length_a   1.000
_cell.length_b   1.000
_cell.length_c   1.000
_cell.angle_alpha   90.00
_cell.angle_beta   90.00
_cell.angle_gamma   90.00
#
_symmetry.space_group_name_H-M   'P 1'
#
loop_
_entity.id
_entity.type
_entity.pdbx_description
1 polymer ?
#
loop_
_entity_poly.entity_id
_entity_poly.type
_entity_poly.pdbx_seq_one_letter_code
_entity_poly.pdbx_strand_id
1 'polypeptide(L)'
;MKILIYILLLIPISFLGQEQKKLEPKLENISWISGNWKGEAFGGITEENWSTPSGGSMMATFKLINNNKVSFYEIEIIRQLENTLILQLKHFHNDLKGWETKDETVDFPLKYITKDKVVFEGMSFEKVNDKEMNVYVDMHEKDGTTKTIKFNYTK
;
A
#
# COMPACT_ATOMS: atom_id res chain seq x y z
N MET A 1 21.73 -9.54 -63.27
CA MET A 1 21.33 -8.43 -62.37
C MET A 1 20.87 -9.04 -61.06
N LYS A 2 21.36 -8.51 -59.93
CA LYS A 2 21.43 -9.16 -58.61
C LYS A 2 20.05 -9.45 -58.01
N ILE A 3 19.87 -10.68 -57.50
CA ILE A 3 18.74 -11.08 -56.65
C ILE A 3 18.99 -10.51 -55.25
N LEU A 4 18.11 -9.63 -54.77
CA LEU A 4 18.14 -9.17 -53.38
C LEU A 4 17.20 -10.06 -52.55
N ILE A 5 17.77 -10.90 -51.69
CA ILE A 5 17.03 -11.65 -50.67
C ILE A 5 16.95 -10.76 -49.44
N TYR A 6 15.75 -10.29 -49.11
CA TYR A 6 15.47 -9.68 -47.80
C TYR A 6 15.14 -10.80 -46.81
N ILE A 7 16.10 -11.17 -45.96
CA ILE A 7 15.83 -11.93 -44.73
C ILE A 7 15.20 -10.96 -43.74
N LEU A 8 13.89 -11.13 -43.51
CA LEU A 8 13.18 -10.49 -42.42
C LEU A 8 13.49 -11.30 -41.15
N LEU A 9 14.45 -10.83 -40.35
CA LEU A 9 14.70 -11.36 -39.00
C LEU A 9 13.52 -10.96 -38.10
N LEU A 10 12.54 -11.86 -37.96
CA LEU A 10 11.55 -11.81 -36.90
C LEU A 10 12.26 -12.02 -35.57
N ILE A 11 12.59 -10.93 -34.88
CA ILE A 11 12.96 -10.97 -33.47
C ILE A 11 11.65 -11.17 -32.69
N PRO A 12 11.44 -12.29 -31.99
CA PRO A 12 10.34 -12.37 -31.06
C PRO A 12 10.64 -11.40 -29.92
N ILE A 13 9.93 -10.28 -29.88
CA ILE A 13 9.85 -9.42 -28.69
C ILE A 13 9.06 -10.23 -27.67
N SER A 14 9.75 -11.09 -26.94
CA SER A 14 9.23 -11.65 -25.70
C SER A 14 9.27 -10.53 -24.67
N PHE A 15 8.21 -9.72 -24.62
CA PHE A 15 7.90 -8.93 -23.43
C PHE A 15 7.50 -9.92 -22.33
N LEU A 16 8.50 -10.57 -21.73
CA LEU A 16 8.32 -11.34 -20.51
C LEU A 16 8.03 -10.32 -19.41
N GLY A 17 6.76 -10.14 -19.09
CA GLY A 17 6.39 -9.60 -17.78
C GLY A 17 7.07 -10.48 -16.74
N GLN A 18 8.05 -9.94 -16.02
CA GLN A 18 8.68 -10.67 -14.92
C GLN A 18 7.60 -10.91 -13.87
N GLU A 19 7.14 -12.15 -13.77
CA GLU A 19 6.36 -12.59 -12.63
C GLU A 19 7.27 -12.46 -11.40
N GLN A 20 7.04 -11.42 -10.59
CA GLN A 20 7.85 -11.20 -9.40
C GLN A 20 7.65 -12.36 -8.43
N LYS A 21 8.77 -12.91 -7.95
CA LYS A 21 8.78 -13.98 -6.95
C LYS A 21 7.97 -13.55 -5.72
N LYS A 22 6.93 -14.32 -5.39
CA LYS A 22 6.15 -14.15 -4.16
C LYS A 22 6.99 -14.52 -2.94
N LEU A 23 6.82 -13.75 -1.87
CA LEU A 23 7.45 -13.97 -0.58
C LEU A 23 6.43 -14.52 0.43
N GLU A 24 6.95 -15.20 1.45
CA GLU A 24 6.16 -15.70 2.57
C GLU A 24 5.46 -14.54 3.31
N PRO A 25 4.27 -14.76 3.90
CA PRO A 25 3.50 -13.76 4.62
C PRO A 25 4.09 -13.47 6.01
N LYS A 26 5.26 -12.83 6.02
CA LYS A 26 6.04 -12.49 7.22
C LYS A 26 6.24 -10.99 7.31
N LEU A 27 6.12 -10.43 8.52
CA LEU A 27 6.30 -8.99 8.75
C LEU A 27 7.69 -8.51 8.33
N GLU A 28 8.71 -9.37 8.44
CA GLU A 28 10.08 -9.05 8.03
C GLU A 28 10.17 -8.74 6.52
N ASN A 29 9.34 -9.39 5.69
CA ASN A 29 9.30 -9.17 4.25
C ASN A 29 8.66 -7.83 3.85
N ILE A 30 8.01 -7.13 4.80
CA ILE A 30 7.41 -5.81 4.63
C ILE A 30 8.00 -4.76 5.57
N SER A 31 9.11 -5.08 6.24
CA SER A 31 9.77 -4.19 7.21
C SER A 31 10.21 -2.84 6.62
N TRP A 32 10.37 -2.76 5.29
CA TRP A 32 10.69 -1.54 4.56
C TRP A 32 9.61 -0.45 4.64
N ILE A 33 8.37 -0.81 5.02
CA ILE A 33 7.28 0.14 5.27
C ILE A 33 7.55 0.99 6.51
N SER A 34 8.37 0.52 7.46
CA SER A 34 8.69 1.28 8.67
C SER A 34 9.35 2.65 8.36
N GLY A 35 8.95 3.66 9.12
CA GLY A 35 9.43 5.04 8.94
C GLY A 35 8.36 6.09 9.23
N ASN A 36 8.78 7.35 9.18
CA ASN A 36 7.91 8.50 9.31
C ASN A 36 7.68 9.07 7.91
N TRP A 37 6.48 8.91 7.37
CA TRP A 37 6.15 9.23 6.00
C TRP A 37 5.29 10.47 5.91
N LYS A 38 5.47 11.22 4.81
CA LYS A 38 4.65 12.37 4.44
C LYS A 38 4.27 12.30 2.98
N GLY A 39 3.04 12.66 2.67
CA GLY A 39 2.54 12.69 1.30
C GLY A 39 1.41 13.69 1.10
N GLU A 40 0.88 13.69 -0.11
CA GLU A 40 -0.35 14.40 -0.44
C GLU A 40 -1.46 13.38 -0.69
N ALA A 41 -2.60 13.53 -0.01
CA ALA A 41 -3.79 12.72 -0.24
C ALA A 41 -5.04 13.55 -0.04
N PHE A 42 -6.08 13.28 -0.85
CA PHE A 42 -7.40 13.91 -0.72
C PHE A 42 -7.38 15.45 -0.67
N GLY A 43 -6.42 16.08 -1.32
CA GLY A 43 -6.24 17.54 -1.34
C GLY A 43 -5.55 18.13 -0.10
N GLY A 44 -5.04 17.30 0.80
CA GLY A 44 -4.32 17.68 2.00
C GLY A 44 -2.96 16.99 2.14
N ILE A 45 -2.32 17.22 3.29
CA ILE A 45 -1.04 16.61 3.66
C ILE A 45 -1.28 15.43 4.60
N THR A 46 -0.67 14.29 4.29
CA THR A 46 -0.67 13.11 5.16
C THR A 46 0.61 13.03 5.97
N GLU A 47 0.51 12.59 7.21
CA GLU A 47 1.64 12.10 7.99
C GLU A 47 1.29 10.70 8.50
N GLU A 48 2.16 9.71 8.25
CA GLU A 48 1.92 8.30 8.58
C GLU A 48 3.20 7.66 9.14
N ASN A 49 3.16 7.17 10.38
CA ASN A 49 4.36 6.69 11.08
C ASN A 49 4.24 5.21 11.42
N TRP A 50 5.00 4.37 10.71
CA TRP A 50 5.01 2.91 10.88
C TRP A 50 6.15 2.46 11.80
N SER A 51 5.83 1.61 12.77
CA SER A 51 6.82 0.92 13.61
C SER A 51 7.56 -0.17 12.84
N THR A 52 8.73 -0.59 13.33
CA THR A 52 9.34 -1.85 12.90
C THR A 52 8.50 -3.04 13.34
N PRO A 53 8.61 -4.21 12.67
CA PRO A 53 8.03 -5.46 13.17
C PRO A 53 8.47 -5.77 14.61
N SER A 54 7.51 -6.00 15.50
CA SER A 54 7.77 -6.47 16.87
C SER A 54 6.49 -7.05 17.49
N GLY A 55 6.61 -8.04 18.38
CA GLY A 55 5.46 -8.61 19.07
C GLY A 55 4.37 -9.19 18.16
N GLY A 56 4.72 -9.61 16.93
CA GLY A 56 3.77 -10.13 15.95
C GLY A 56 2.94 -9.06 15.22
N SER A 57 3.33 -7.78 15.30
CA SER A 57 2.66 -6.68 14.62
C SER A 57 3.65 -5.60 14.13
N MET A 58 3.21 -4.84 13.13
CA MET A 58 3.60 -3.46 12.91
C MET A 58 2.39 -2.58 13.25
N MET A 59 2.62 -1.33 13.65
CA MET A 59 1.55 -0.36 13.88
C MET A 59 1.86 0.96 13.19
N ALA A 60 0.81 1.67 12.79
CA ALA A 60 0.89 3.04 12.30
C ALA A 60 -0.11 3.97 12.99
N THR A 61 0.25 5.24 12.94
CA THR A 61 -0.69 6.34 13.16
C THR A 61 -0.65 7.23 11.93
N PHE A 62 -1.83 7.55 11.43
CA PHE A 62 -2.04 8.41 10.29
C PHE A 62 -2.76 9.68 10.75
N LYS A 63 -2.48 10.81 10.09
CA LYS A 63 -3.38 11.96 10.11
C LYS A 63 -3.41 12.66 8.76
N LEU A 64 -4.60 13.12 8.39
CA LEU A 64 -4.80 14.01 7.26
C LEU A 64 -4.96 15.46 7.74
N ILE A 65 -4.19 16.36 7.15
CA ILE A 65 -4.22 17.80 7.42
C ILE A 65 -4.79 18.52 6.19
N ASN A 66 -5.91 19.22 6.38
CA ASN A 66 -6.49 20.12 5.39
C ASN A 66 -6.62 21.51 5.98
N ASN A 67 -6.29 22.55 5.20
CA ASN A 67 -6.40 23.96 5.64
C ASN A 67 -5.77 24.22 7.02
N ASN A 68 -4.56 23.68 7.25
CA ASN A 68 -3.81 23.76 8.51
C ASN A 68 -4.54 23.19 9.75
N LYS A 69 -5.51 22.29 9.55
CA LYS A 69 -6.22 21.60 10.63
C LYS A 69 -6.27 20.11 10.35
N VAL A 70 -6.24 19.30 11.42
CA VAL A 70 -6.46 17.86 11.27
C VAL A 70 -7.92 17.62 10.86
N SER A 71 -8.09 16.86 9.78
CA SER A 71 -9.38 16.36 9.33
C SER A 71 -9.77 15.10 10.09
N PHE A 72 -8.89 14.10 10.10
CA PHE A 72 -9.09 12.83 10.81
C PHE A 72 -7.74 12.14 11.07
N TYR A 73 -7.79 11.10 11.91
CA TYR A 73 -6.69 10.20 12.23
C TYR A 73 -7.05 8.76 11.87
N GLU A 74 -6.04 7.93 11.69
CA GLU A 74 -6.19 6.47 11.73
C GLU A 74 -5.19 5.86 12.70
N ILE A 75 -5.59 4.74 13.31
CA ILE A 75 -4.67 3.79 13.94
C ILE A 75 -4.73 2.53 13.08
N GLU A 76 -3.57 2.11 12.60
CA GLU A 76 -3.43 0.99 11.69
C GLU A 76 -2.52 -0.07 12.30
N ILE A 77 -2.77 -1.33 11.99
CA ILE A 77 -1.90 -2.44 12.34
C ILE A 77 -1.74 -3.37 11.15
N ILE A 78 -0.55 -3.94 10.99
CA ILE A 78 -0.36 -5.14 10.17
C ILE A 78 0.10 -6.22 11.14
N ARG A 79 -0.73 -7.24 11.37
CA ARG A 79 -0.42 -8.31 12.32
C ARG A 79 -0.36 -9.66 11.66
N GLN A 80 0.45 -10.52 12.24
CA GLN A 80 0.57 -11.90 11.82
C GLN A 80 -0.59 -12.73 12.35
N LEU A 81 -1.25 -13.43 11.44
CA LEU A 81 -2.13 -14.56 11.72
C LEU A 81 -1.36 -15.83 11.33
N GLU A 82 -1.76 -16.99 11.85
CA GLU A 82 -1.02 -18.27 11.72
C GLU A 82 -0.19 -18.40 10.44
N ASN A 83 -0.85 -18.30 9.28
CA ASN A 83 -0.23 -18.45 7.95
C ASN A 83 -0.43 -17.24 7.03
N THR A 84 -0.79 -16.06 7.55
CA THR A 84 -1.04 -14.87 6.72
C THR A 84 -0.82 -13.55 7.48
N LEU A 85 -0.90 -12.42 6.77
CA LEU A 85 -0.97 -11.10 7.39
C LEU A 85 -2.37 -10.50 7.18
N ILE A 86 -2.77 -9.62 8.08
CA ILE A 86 -3.95 -8.77 7.92
C ILE A 86 -3.56 -7.33 8.25
N LEU A 87 -3.95 -6.40 7.38
CA LEU A 87 -3.94 -4.98 7.71
C LEU A 87 -5.31 -4.63 8.28
N GLN A 88 -5.36 -3.97 9.43
CA GLN A 88 -6.60 -3.51 10.03
C GLN A 88 -6.44 -2.07 10.46
N LEU A 89 -7.51 -1.28 10.35
CA LEU A 89 -7.50 0.09 10.82
C LEU A 89 -8.82 0.52 11.45
N LYS A 90 -8.73 1.62 12.19
CA LYS A 90 -9.86 2.43 12.64
C LYS A 90 -9.64 3.88 12.29
N HIS A 91 -10.73 4.55 11.94
CA HIS A 91 -10.73 5.98 11.72
C HIS A 91 -11.22 6.71 12.97
N PHE A 92 -10.67 7.90 13.18
CA PHE A 92 -11.06 8.79 14.26
C PHE A 92 -11.22 10.20 13.74
N HIS A 93 -12.27 10.89 14.17
CA HIS A 93 -12.38 12.33 14.00
C HIS A 93 -11.19 13.06 14.66
N ASN A 94 -11.04 14.34 14.35
CA ASN A 94 -9.96 15.17 14.91
C ASN A 94 -10.00 15.34 16.45
N ASP A 95 -11.09 14.94 17.09
CA ASP A 95 -11.29 14.89 18.55
C ASP A 95 -11.23 13.47 19.14
N LEU A 96 -10.69 12.51 18.37
CA LEU A 96 -10.48 11.10 18.73
C LEU A 96 -11.76 10.26 18.91
N LYS A 97 -12.91 10.73 18.40
CA LYS A 97 -14.12 9.89 18.31
C LYS A 97 -14.04 8.95 17.12
N GLY A 98 -14.24 7.65 17.36
CA GLY A 98 -14.18 6.62 16.31
C GLY A 98 -15.34 6.71 15.31
N TRP A 99 -15.07 6.36 14.05
CA TRP A 99 -16.12 6.23 13.02
C TRP A 99 -16.79 4.86 13.10
N GLU A 100 -15.99 3.81 13.20
CA GLU A 100 -16.46 2.44 13.40
C GLU A 100 -17.04 2.27 14.81
N THR A 101 -17.96 1.32 14.96
CA THR A 101 -18.46 0.97 16.28
C THR A 101 -17.33 0.37 17.15
N LYS A 102 -17.59 0.22 18.45
CA LYS A 102 -16.55 -0.10 19.44
C LYS A 102 -15.68 -1.31 19.05
N ASP A 103 -16.30 -2.38 18.57
CA ASP A 103 -15.64 -3.67 18.33
C ASP A 103 -15.34 -3.94 16.84
N GLU A 104 -15.66 -3.00 15.95
CA GLU A 104 -15.46 -3.15 14.50
C GLU A 104 -14.16 -2.50 14.03
N THR A 105 -13.52 -3.09 13.02
CA THR A 105 -12.36 -2.54 12.31
C THR A 105 -12.59 -2.65 10.81
N VAL A 106 -11.87 -1.83 10.03
CA VAL A 106 -11.76 -2.06 8.59
C VAL A 106 -10.62 -3.04 8.37
N ASP A 107 -10.91 -4.14 7.68
CA ASP A 107 -10.03 -5.29 7.56
C ASP A 107 -9.63 -5.53 6.11
N PHE A 108 -8.33 -5.69 5.89
CA PHE A 108 -7.73 -5.89 4.58
C PHE A 108 -6.84 -7.15 4.60
N PRO A 109 -7.39 -8.32 4.22
CA PRO A 109 -6.64 -9.56 4.13
C PRO A 109 -5.48 -9.47 3.12
N LEU A 110 -4.35 -10.10 3.43
CA LEU A 110 -3.21 -10.17 2.51
C LEU A 110 -3.52 -11.00 1.26
N LYS A 111 -3.18 -10.47 0.08
CA LYS A 111 -3.18 -11.21 -1.19
C LYS A 111 -1.81 -11.81 -1.50
N TYR A 112 -0.77 -10.99 -1.52
CA TYR A 112 0.61 -11.44 -1.76
C TYR A 112 1.65 -10.39 -1.38
N ILE A 113 2.89 -10.85 -1.26
CA ILE A 113 4.08 -10.02 -1.03
C ILE A 113 5.09 -10.33 -2.12
N THR A 114 5.76 -9.31 -2.64
CA THR A 114 6.99 -9.42 -3.43
C THR A 114 8.09 -8.61 -2.75
N LYS A 115 9.29 -8.59 -3.32
CA LYS A 115 10.42 -7.84 -2.75
C LYS A 115 10.09 -6.36 -2.48
N ASP A 116 9.36 -5.74 -3.39
CA ASP A 116 9.15 -4.29 -3.41
C ASP A 116 7.65 -3.93 -3.31
N LYS A 117 6.77 -4.90 -3.00
CA LYS A 117 5.33 -4.65 -2.92
C LYS A 117 4.63 -5.57 -1.92
N VAL A 118 3.68 -5.04 -1.18
CA VAL A 118 2.68 -5.83 -0.44
C VAL A 118 1.29 -5.41 -0.89
N VAL A 119 0.46 -6.41 -1.19
CA VAL A 119 -0.90 -6.19 -1.66
C VAL A 119 -1.87 -6.88 -0.72
N PHE A 120 -2.72 -6.07 -0.09
CA PHE A 120 -3.91 -6.52 0.63
C PHE A 120 -5.13 -6.38 -0.30
N GLU A 121 -6.28 -6.92 0.12
CA GLU A 121 -7.57 -6.48 -0.42
C GLU A 121 -7.72 -4.98 -0.15
N GLY A 122 -8.13 -4.17 -1.13
CA GLY A 122 -8.41 -2.74 -0.92
C GLY A 122 -7.21 -1.80 -0.73
N MET A 123 -6.03 -2.30 -0.33
CA MET A 123 -4.85 -1.46 -0.08
C MET A 123 -3.55 -2.14 -0.48
N SER A 124 -2.59 -1.38 -1.03
CA SER A 124 -1.24 -1.90 -1.29
C SER A 124 -0.15 -0.85 -1.08
N PHE A 125 1.03 -1.33 -0.72
CA PHE A 125 2.24 -0.51 -0.55
C PHE A 125 3.28 -1.00 -1.55
N GLU A 126 3.95 -0.07 -2.22
CA GLU A 126 5.01 -0.34 -3.18
C GLU A 126 6.24 0.49 -2.85
N LYS A 127 7.36 -0.19 -2.58
CA LYS A 127 8.65 0.42 -2.35
C LYS A 127 9.18 0.97 -3.68
N VAL A 128 9.35 2.28 -3.77
CA VAL A 128 10.01 2.92 -4.92
C VAL A 128 11.52 2.94 -4.68
N ASN A 129 11.92 3.40 -3.49
CA ASN A 129 13.30 3.37 -3.01
C ASN A 129 13.31 3.42 -1.47
N ASP A 130 14.48 3.61 -0.85
CA ASP A 130 14.58 3.62 0.61
C ASP A 130 13.94 4.84 1.29
N LYS A 131 13.54 5.88 0.54
CA LYS A 131 12.93 7.12 1.03
C LYS A 131 11.58 7.44 0.39
N GLU A 132 11.06 6.56 -0.45
CA GLU A 132 9.86 6.80 -1.22
C GLU A 132 9.04 5.52 -1.36
N MET A 133 7.74 5.63 -1.12
CA MET A 133 6.79 4.56 -1.39
C MET A 133 5.51 5.10 -2.02
N ASN A 134 4.83 4.23 -2.75
CA ASN A 134 3.47 4.48 -3.21
C ASN A 134 2.49 3.67 -2.38
N VAL A 135 1.44 4.32 -1.90
CA VAL A 135 0.29 3.67 -1.27
C VAL A 135 -0.87 3.73 -2.25
N TYR A 136 -1.53 2.60 -2.47
CA TYR A 136 -2.69 2.51 -3.33
C TYR A 136 -3.91 2.11 -2.50
N VAL A 137 -5.02 2.83 -2.65
CA VAL A 137 -6.26 2.57 -1.91
C VAL A 137 -7.42 2.47 -2.89
N ASP A 138 -8.18 1.40 -2.79
CA ASP A 138 -9.40 1.20 -3.55
C ASP A 138 -10.54 2.01 -2.93
N MET A 139 -11.13 2.91 -3.71
CA MET A 139 -12.28 3.71 -3.31
C MET A 139 -13.53 3.23 -4.03
N HIS A 140 -14.56 2.92 -3.24
CA HIS A 140 -15.87 2.57 -3.77
C HIS A 140 -16.66 3.85 -4.10
N GLU A 141 -17.03 3.98 -5.37
CA GLU A 141 -17.83 5.08 -5.88
C GLU A 141 -19.32 4.80 -5.71
N LYS A 142 -20.14 5.86 -5.77
CA LYS A 142 -21.61 5.75 -5.59
C LYS A 142 -22.30 4.92 -6.67
N ASP A 143 -21.68 4.78 -7.83
CA ASP A 143 -22.18 3.98 -8.96
C ASP A 143 -21.82 2.49 -8.85
N GLY A 144 -21.16 2.08 -7.76
CA GLY A 144 -20.72 0.70 -7.52
C GLY A 144 -19.40 0.35 -8.18
N THR A 145 -18.76 1.28 -8.90
CA THR A 145 -17.41 1.08 -9.42
C THR A 145 -16.37 1.25 -8.31
N THR A 146 -15.19 0.67 -8.51
CA THR A 146 -14.05 0.81 -7.60
C THR A 146 -12.91 1.47 -8.35
N LYS A 147 -12.36 2.55 -7.76
CA LYS A 147 -11.23 3.28 -8.30
C LYS A 147 -10.04 3.17 -7.35
N THR A 148 -8.93 2.62 -7.83
CA THR A 148 -7.67 2.64 -7.08
C THR A 148 -7.02 4.02 -7.21
N ILE A 149 -6.79 4.69 -6.08
CA ILE A 149 -6.06 5.96 -6.01
C ILE A 149 -4.65 5.70 -5.51
N LYS A 150 -3.67 6.35 -6.14
CA LYS A 150 -2.26 6.33 -5.75
C LYS A 150 -1.92 7.58 -4.94
N PHE A 151 -1.25 7.36 -3.81
CA PHE A 151 -0.63 8.39 -2.98
C PHE A 151 0.89 8.13 -2.94
N ASN A 152 1.69 9.18 -3.10
CA ASN A 152 3.14 9.09 -3.04
C ASN A 152 3.64 9.69 -1.72
N TYR A 153 4.45 8.91 -1.01
CA TYR A 153 4.94 9.22 0.31
C TYR A 153 6.47 9.27 0.32
N THR A 154 7.02 10.18 1.14
CA THR A 154 8.46 10.38 1.31
C THR A 154 8.85 10.43 2.80
N LYS A 155 10.08 10.02 3.13
CA LYS A 155 10.65 10.04 4.50
C LYS A 155 12.06 10.61 4.59
#